data_AF-A0A0B5HKJ4-F1
#
_entry.id   AF-A0A0B5HKJ4-F1
#
_cell.length_a   1.000
_cell.length_b   1.000
_cell.length_c   1.000
_cell.angle_alpha   90.00
_cell.angle_beta   90.00
_cell.angle_gamma   90.00
#
_symmetry.space_group_name_H-M   'P 1'
#
loop_
_entity.id
_entity.type
_entity.pdbx_description
1 polymer ?
#
loop_
_entity_poly.entity_id
_entity_poly.type
_entity_poly.pdbx_seq_one_letter_code
_entity_poly.pdbx_strand_id
1 'polypeptide(L)' 'MQTYNNIYPKIYSSENLRLAYKKARRGKSKKKYVIEFENNLDENLLNLQQELINQSYQPSPLNFCYKGPKTKEDF' A
#
# COMPACT_ATOMS: atom_id res chain seq x y z
N MET A 1 -1.41 -28.17 15.50
CA MET A 1 -1.97 -27.07 14.68
C MET A 1 -1.56 -25.76 15.32
N GLN A 2 -0.90 -24.85 14.58
CA GLN A 2 -0.53 -23.54 15.13
C GLN A 2 -1.70 -22.58 14.95
N THR A 3 -2.24 -22.07 16.06
CA THR A 3 -3.21 -20.98 16.05
C THR A 3 -2.47 -19.70 15.73
N TYR A 4 -2.73 -19.13 14.55
CA TYR A 4 -2.24 -17.79 14.19
C TYR A 4 -3.06 -16.71 14.91
N ASN A 5 -3.07 -16.74 16.23
CA ASN A 5 -3.64 -15.67 17.03
C ASN A 5 -2.64 -14.49 17.02
N ASN A 6 -3.15 -13.26 16.90
CA ASN A 6 -2.39 -12.01 16.86
C ASN A 6 -1.54 -11.75 15.59
N ILE A 7 -2.05 -12.10 14.39
CA ILE A 7 -1.43 -11.64 13.13
C ILE A 7 -1.61 -10.13 12.96
N TYR A 8 -2.79 -9.60 13.31
CA TYR A 8 -3.13 -8.20 13.05
C TYR A 8 -2.14 -7.20 13.68
N PRO A 9 -1.71 -7.36 14.95
CA PRO A 9 -0.64 -6.54 15.54
C PRO A 9 0.70 -6.57 14.82
N LYS A 10 1.00 -7.68 14.14
CA LYS A 10 2.24 -7.81 13.36
C LYS A 10 2.16 -7.04 12.04
N ILE A 11 0.96 -6.85 11.48
CA ILE A 11 0.75 -6.13 10.21
C ILE A 11 1.15 -4.67 10.36
N TYR A 12 0.63 -3.98 11.38
CA TYR A 12 0.93 -2.56 11.63
C TYR A 12 2.20 -2.33 12.45
N SER A 13 3.02 -3.36 12.68
CA SER A 13 4.32 -3.17 13.32
C SER A 13 5.18 -2.21 12.48
N SER A 14 5.89 -1.30 13.14
CA SER A 14 6.66 -0.25 12.49
C SER A 14 7.68 -0.83 11.49
N GLU A 15 8.32 -1.95 11.84
CA GLU A 15 9.24 -2.67 10.98
C GLU A 15 8.55 -3.24 9.74
N ASN A 16 7.38 -3.87 9.90
CA ASN A 16 6.63 -4.44 8.78
C ASN A 16 6.08 -3.35 7.84
N LEU A 17 5.62 -2.22 8.38
CA LEU A 17 5.18 -1.07 7.59
C LEU A 17 6.33 -0.46 6.77
N ARG A 18 7.51 -0.30 7.36
CA ARG A 18 8.72 0.14 6.64
C ARG A 18 9.10 -0.84 5.53
N LEU A 19 9.04 -2.15 5.80
CA LEU A 19 9.33 -3.17 4.80
C LEU A 19 8.28 -3.17 3.67
N ALA A 20 7.01 -3.02 4.01
CA ALA A 20 5.91 -2.92 3.05
C ALA A 20 6.09 -1.70 2.14
N TYR A 21 6.41 -0.53 2.70
CA TYR A 21 6.73 0.67 1.93
C TYR A 21 7.92 0.44 0.98
N LYS A 22 9.02 -0.14 1.49
CA LYS A 22 10.21 -0.46 0.68
C LYS A 22 9.88 -1.39 -0.49
N LYS A 23 8.97 -2.34 -0.29
CA LYS A 23 8.48 -3.22 -1.36
C LYS A 23 7.56 -2.47 -2.34
N ALA A 24 6.65 -1.63 -1.85
CA ALA A 24 5.68 -0.89 -2.66
C ALA A 24 6.35 0.17 -3.56
N ARG A 25 7.39 0.86 -3.06
CA ARG A 25 8.14 1.85 -3.84
C ARG A 25 9.01 1.23 -4.94
N ARG A 26 9.32 -0.06 -4.85
CA ARG A 26 10.21 -0.75 -5.80
C ARG A 26 9.64 -0.66 -7.21
N GLY A 27 10.34 0.02 -8.12
CA GLY A 27 9.89 0.26 -9.50
C GLY A 27 8.96 1.47 -9.70
N LYS A 28 8.52 2.13 -8.62
CA LYS A 28 7.64 3.31 -8.64
C LYS A 28 8.26 4.55 -7.96
N SER A 29 9.52 4.49 -7.55
CA SER A 29 10.23 5.55 -6.82
C SER A 29 10.20 6.92 -7.50
N LYS A 30 10.12 6.97 -8.84
CA LYS A 30 10.08 8.23 -9.60
C LYS A 30 8.68 8.86 -9.67
N LYS A 31 7.64 8.23 -9.12
CA LYS A 31 6.28 8.76 -9.15
C LYS A 31 6.12 9.85 -8.09
N LYS A 32 5.47 10.96 -8.45
CA LYS A 32 5.26 12.12 -7.57
C LYS A 32 4.67 11.72 -6.20
N TYR A 33 3.66 10.86 -6.19
CA TYR A 33 3.05 10.39 -4.95
C TYR A 33 4.01 9.60 -4.05
N VAL A 34 5.01 8.91 -4.60
CA VAL A 34 6.03 8.21 -3.80
C VAL A 34 7.05 9.20 -3.26
N ILE A 35 7.48 10.17 -4.07
CA ILE A 35 8.43 11.21 -3.66
C ILE A 35 7.84 12.07 -2.54
N GLU A 36 6.60 12.51 -2.68
CA GLU A 36 5.87 13.28 -1.68
C GLU A 36 5.67 12.50 -0.38
N PHE A 37 5.36 11.19 -0.50
CA PHE A 37 5.26 10.31 0.66
C PHE A 37 6.61 10.13 1.36
N GLU A 38 7.71 10.04 0.61
CA GLU A 38 9.07 9.85 1.14
C GLU A 38 9.59 11.09 1.87
N ASN A 39 9.16 12.29 1.47
CA ASN A 39 9.53 13.53 2.16
C ASN A 39 9.05 13.54 3.62
N ASN A 40 7.88 12.95 3.91
CA ASN A 40 7.31 12.83 5.25
C ASN A 40 7.14 11.35 5.65
N LEU A 41 8.16 10.52 5.35
CA LEU A 41 8.08 9.06 5.49
C LEU A 41 7.62 8.62 6.89
N ASP A 42 8.27 9.13 7.94
CA ASP A 42 8.01 8.70 9.31
C ASP A 42 6.60 9.09 9.77
N GLU A 43 6.15 10.30 9.45
CA GLU A 43 4.81 10.80 9.78
C GLU A 43 3.72 10.02 9.04
N ASN A 44 3.91 9.80 7.73
CA ASN A 44 2.97 9.04 6.92
C ASN A 44 2.84 7.58 7.40
N LEU A 45 3.96 6.94 7.79
CA LEU A 45 3.94 5.59 8.35
C LEU A 45 3.30 5.54 9.73
N LEU A 46 3.49 6.57 10.57
CA LEU A 46 2.87 6.68 11.88
C LEU A 46 1.35 6.86 11.75
N ASN A 47 0.90 7.76 10.87
CA ASN A 47 -0.53 7.96 10.59
C ASN A 47 -1.17 6.66 10.09
N LEU A 48 -0.54 5.99 9.12
CA LEU A 48 -1.00 4.69 8.63
C LEU A 48 -1.05 3.64 9.76
N GLN A 49 -0.06 3.61 10.64
CA GLN A 49 -0.06 2.72 11.80
C GLN A 49 -1.24 3.00 12.73
N GLN A 50 -1.51 4.28 13.05
CA GLN A 50 -2.63 4.67 13.90
C GLN A 50 -3.98 4.33 13.27
N GLU A 51 -4.15 4.55 11.97
CA GLU A 51 -5.36 4.18 11.23
C GLU A 51 -5.60 2.65 11.25
N LEU A 52 -4.54 1.86 11.12
CA LEU A 52 -4.62 0.40 11.20
C LEU A 52 -4.92 -0.07 12.63
N ILE A 53 -4.31 0.55 13.66
CA ILE A 53 -4.61 0.26 15.07
C ILE A 53 -6.09 0.56 15.37
N ASN A 54 -6.57 1.72 14.92
CA ASN A 54 -7.96 2.16 15.11
C ASN A 54 -8.94 1.47 14.16
N GLN A 55 -8.47 0.61 13.25
CA GLN A 55 -9.27 -0.06 12.22
C GLN A 55 -10.08 0.92 11.34
N SER A 56 -9.59 2.15 11.19
CA SER A 56 -10.24 3.23 10.43
C SER A 56 -9.62 3.44 9.05
N TYR A 57 -8.59 2.66 8.69
CA TYR A 57 -7.93 2.76 7.39
C TYR A 57 -8.91 2.46 6.25
N GLN A 58 -9.11 3.44 5.37
CA GLN A 58 -9.98 3.31 4.21
C GLN A 58 -9.18 3.57 2.91
N PRO A 59 -8.88 2.52 2.12
CA PRO A 59 -8.17 2.70 0.86
C PRO A 59 -9.04 3.43 -0.16
N SER A 60 -8.42 4.25 -1.01
CA SER A 60 -9.12 4.91 -2.12
C SER A 60 -9.67 3.89 -3.12
N PRO A 61 -10.81 4.18 -3.77
CA PRO A 61 -11.42 3.27 -4.73
C PRO A 61 -10.44 2.94 -5.87
N LEU A 62 -10.33 1.65 -6.17
CA LEU A 62 -9.47 1.14 -7.23
C LEU A 62 -10.08 1.48 -8.60
N ASN A 63 -9.59 2.53 -9.23
CA ASN A 63 -9.95 2.87 -10.62
C ASN A 63 -9.19 1.97 -11.60
N PHE A 64 -9.51 0.68 -11.64
CA PHE A 64 -9.03 -0.21 -12.70
C PHE A 64 -10.12 -0.39 -13.75
N CYS A 65 -10.04 0.38 -14.84
CA CYS A 65 -10.81 0.06 -16.03
C CYS A 65 -10.10 -1.07 -16.76
N TYR A 66 -10.66 -2.28 -16.72
CA TYR A 66 -10.22 -3.39 -17.56
C TYR A 66 -10.38 -2.97 -19.03
N LYS A 67 -9.28 -2.62 -19.68
CA LYS A 67 -9.27 -2.46 -21.14
C LYS A 67 -9.20 -3.87 -21.71
N GLY A 68 -10.36 -4.37 -22.15
CA GLY A 68 -10.46 -5.63 -22.89
C GLY A 68 -9.53 -5.65 -24.11
N PRO A 69 -9.28 -6.84 -24.70
CA PRO A 69 -8.40 -6.95 -25.85
C PRO A 69 -8.88 -5.98 -26.95
N LYS A 70 -7.97 -5.15 -27.45
CA LYS A 70 -8.26 -4.33 -28.63
C LYS A 70 -8.45 -5.29 -29.80
N THR A 71 -9.70 -5.47 -30.24
CA THR A 71 -9.98 -6.13 -31.50
C THR A 71 -9.29 -5.30 -32.58
N LYS A 72 -8.29 -5.89 -33.25
CA LYS A 72 -7.81 -5.34 -34.51
C LYS A 72 -8.89 -5.71 -35.53
N GLU A 73 -9.71 -4.74 -35.89
CA GLU A 73 -10.52 -4.85 -37.11
C GLU A 73 -9.53 -4.67 -38.27
N ASP A 74 -9.11 -5.78 -38.85
CA ASP A 74 -8.33 -5.81 -40.07
C ASP A 74 -9.21 -5.27 -41.21
N PHE A 75 -8.87 -4.10 -41.74
CA PHE A 75 -9.39 -3.55 -43.00
C PHE A 75 -8.32 -3.66 -44.08
#